data_AF-A0A0N5D420-F1
#
_entry.id   AF-A0A0N5D420-F1
#
_cell.length_a   1.000
_cell.length_b   1.000
_cell.length_c   1.000
_cell.angle_alpha   90.00
_cell.angle_beta   90.00
_cell.angle_gamma   90.00
#
_symmetry.space_group_name_H-M   'P 1'
#
loop_
_entity.id
_entity.type
_entity.pdbx_description
1 polymer ?
#
loop_
_entity_poly.entity_id
_entity_poly.type
_entity_poly.pdbx_seq_one_letter_code
_entity_poly.pdbx_strand_id
1 'polypeptide(L)'
;MTSKCRSYVNHFELITLRDFKFDERFAHYCSNDIKKYCAEDNSNKAEVIRCLSTVMFEHKVLGTKDDLEKDCKKHLKTAYLHQEQVNFDDKSHMLYADPTLMKKCEEELDRLGCRKEKYFEDVVECLRVKYDELGLECKAAVFTREKIEAIDNQFDDELQRHCHTDIDKYCHAEKGDRVLECLKNMKILRSLSSKCQKIVIERMREQAKDVRLNVGLLEACREEAEQYCPDDYKKINDPQYAKKTLEGVFVMCLRTQYTNPQKSVHLNAKCKDEIANVILESEFDVQLDPQLYRACKNVITKHCSYSVMKSGGTFDSVLECLKSDFRHGAIKDADCVAQVARRLQESLVDIHLDPVLHEVCANDLQRLCHDVPPGQSRLIICLLDALKNVKSRLSSACRDKLTERNSLWNKAHTEQQMILPESFGEIVNIIASHPQRTSLLTWFGGLVLLLFLIGCCCGRATKRIKRELKNR
;
A
#
# COMPACT_ATOMS: atom_id res chain seq x y z
N MET A 1 1.86 -1.49 46.98
CA MET A 1 0.40 -1.24 47.03
C MET A 1 -0.29 -2.43 47.68
N THR A 2 -1.13 -2.23 48.70
CA THR A 2 -1.85 -3.31 49.40
C THR A 2 -3.03 -3.81 48.56
N SER A 3 -3.54 -5.03 48.82
CA SER A 3 -4.70 -5.58 48.11
C SER A 3 -5.96 -4.73 48.23
N LYS A 4 -6.19 -4.14 49.42
CA LYS A 4 -7.30 -3.19 49.64
C LYS A 4 -7.15 -1.92 48.82
N CYS A 5 -5.96 -1.32 48.79
CA CYS A 5 -5.69 -0.14 47.98
C CYS A 5 -5.87 -0.43 46.48
N ARG A 6 -5.43 -1.60 46.00
CA ARG A 6 -5.68 -2.06 44.62
C ARG A 6 -7.18 -2.16 44.31
N SER A 7 -7.95 -2.79 45.19
CA SER A 7 -9.40 -2.94 45.00
C SER A 7 -10.15 -1.61 44.98
N TYR A 8 -9.77 -0.65 45.82
CA TYR A 8 -10.36 0.70 45.81
C TYR A 8 -10.01 1.48 44.54
N VAL A 9 -8.76 1.42 44.07
CA VAL A 9 -8.33 2.06 42.82
C VAL A 9 -9.12 1.48 41.65
N ASN A 10 -9.20 0.16 41.53
CA ASN A 10 -9.96 -0.50 40.47
C ASN A 10 -11.46 -0.13 40.53
N HIS A 11 -12.04 -0.03 41.73
CA HIS A 11 -13.44 0.39 41.88
C HIS A 11 -13.68 1.85 41.46
N PHE A 12 -12.77 2.75 41.83
CA PHE A 12 -12.85 4.16 41.43
C PHE A 12 -12.68 4.31 39.91
N GLU A 13 -11.72 3.61 39.31
CA GLU A 13 -11.53 3.57 37.86
C GLU A 13 -12.82 3.15 37.14
N LEU A 14 -13.48 2.07 37.59
CA LEU A 14 -14.75 1.62 37.03
C LEU A 14 -15.87 2.66 37.12
N ILE A 15 -15.98 3.39 38.24
CA ILE A 15 -16.97 4.47 38.39
C ILE A 15 -16.67 5.60 37.39
N THR A 16 -15.40 6.01 37.29
CA THR A 16 -14.97 7.08 36.37
C THR A 16 -15.09 6.70 34.90
N LEU A 17 -15.12 5.41 34.55
CA LEU A 17 -15.40 4.94 33.20
C LEU A 17 -16.88 4.95 32.85
N ARG A 18 -17.76 4.79 33.85
CA ARG A 18 -19.21 4.74 33.63
C ARG A 18 -19.83 6.14 33.52
N ASP A 19 -19.41 7.07 34.38
CA ASP A 19 -20.01 8.41 34.45
C ASP A 19 -18.92 9.48 34.37
N PHE A 20 -19.02 10.32 33.33
CA PHE A 20 -18.03 11.34 33.02
C PHE A 20 -17.99 12.45 34.07
N LYS A 21 -19.04 12.61 34.87
CA LYS A 21 -19.10 13.59 35.96
C LYS A 21 -18.08 13.32 37.06
N PHE A 22 -17.61 12.08 37.17
CA PHE A 22 -16.54 11.71 38.11
C PHE A 22 -15.13 12.02 37.57
N ASP A 23 -15.02 12.37 36.28
CA ASP A 23 -13.82 12.96 35.70
C ASP A 23 -13.97 14.48 35.68
N GLU A 24 -13.63 15.11 36.81
CA GLU A 24 -13.87 16.53 37.06
C GLU A 24 -13.31 17.43 35.94
N ARG A 25 -12.11 17.11 35.45
CA ARG A 25 -11.47 17.88 34.39
C ARG A 25 -12.20 17.70 33.06
N PHE A 26 -12.51 16.47 32.67
CA PHE A 26 -13.24 16.22 31.44
C PHE A 26 -14.64 16.87 31.47
N ALA A 27 -15.38 16.69 32.57
CA ALA A 27 -16.70 17.29 32.74
C ALA A 27 -16.67 18.82 32.71
N HIS A 28 -15.63 19.44 33.27
CA HIS A 28 -15.46 20.89 33.25
C HIS A 28 -15.14 21.41 31.85
N TYR A 29 -14.05 20.93 31.24
CA TYR A 29 -13.54 21.47 29.98
C TYR A 29 -14.39 21.10 28.76
N CYS A 30 -15.13 20.00 28.79
CA CYS A 30 -16.02 19.61 27.70
C CYS A 30 -17.49 19.99 27.92
N SER A 31 -17.85 20.70 29.00
CA SER A 31 -19.26 20.97 29.34
C SER A 31 -20.03 21.68 28.22
N ASN A 32 -19.41 22.69 27.58
CA ASN A 32 -20.04 23.46 26.51
C ASN A 32 -20.22 22.61 25.26
N ASP A 33 -19.17 21.91 24.84
CA ASP A 33 -19.19 21.05 23.66
C ASP A 33 -20.19 19.90 23.82
N ILE A 34 -20.28 19.29 25.01
CA ILE A 34 -21.26 18.24 25.31
C ILE A 34 -22.68 18.78 25.17
N LYS A 35 -22.97 19.97 25.71
CA LYS A 35 -24.29 20.60 25.58
C LYS A 35 -24.61 20.99 24.14
N LYS A 36 -23.61 21.45 23.38
CA LYS A 36 -23.77 21.91 22.00
C LYS A 36 -23.98 20.75 21.03
N TYR A 37 -23.23 19.67 21.17
CA TYR A 37 -23.14 18.62 20.16
C TYR A 37 -23.66 17.24 20.63
N CYS A 38 -23.63 16.96 21.93
CA CYS A 38 -23.87 15.62 22.48
C CYS A 38 -24.99 15.61 23.54
N ALA A 39 -26.01 16.46 23.36
CA ALA A 39 -27.09 16.62 24.34
C ALA A 39 -27.90 15.32 24.57
N GLU A 40 -28.02 14.47 23.54
CA GLU A 40 -28.71 13.18 23.58
C GLU A 40 -27.86 12.06 24.19
N ASP A 41 -26.52 12.15 24.08
CA ASP A 41 -25.54 11.13 24.50
C ASP A 41 -24.94 11.42 25.90
N ASN A 42 -25.68 12.06 26.81
CA ASN A 42 -25.13 12.64 28.06
C ASN A 42 -25.14 11.73 29.30
N SER A 43 -25.53 10.45 29.14
CA SER A 43 -25.78 9.56 30.28
C SER A 43 -24.57 8.73 30.71
N ASN A 44 -23.66 8.43 29.78
CA ASN A 44 -22.51 7.55 29.95
C ASN A 44 -21.23 8.19 29.38
N LYS A 45 -20.11 8.10 30.09
CA LYS A 45 -18.82 8.65 29.64
C LYS A 45 -18.39 8.12 28.27
N ALA A 46 -18.56 6.83 28.02
CA ALA A 46 -18.17 6.23 26.75
C ALA A 46 -18.99 6.78 25.57
N GLU A 47 -20.29 7.03 25.77
CA GLU A 47 -21.15 7.63 24.75
C GLU A 47 -20.76 9.08 24.47
N VAL A 48 -20.48 9.86 25.52
CA VAL A 48 -19.99 11.24 25.37
C VAL A 48 -18.66 11.28 24.61
N ILE A 49 -17.70 10.42 24.98
CA ILE A 49 -16.40 10.37 24.30
C ILE A 49 -16.57 9.97 22.83
N ARG A 50 -17.40 8.96 22.54
CA ARG A 50 -17.73 8.55 21.16
C ARG A 50 -18.35 9.71 20.37
N CYS A 51 -19.31 10.41 20.96
CA CYS A 51 -19.98 11.55 20.31
C CYS A 51 -18.98 12.67 19.99
N LEU A 52 -18.24 13.17 20.99
CA LEU A 52 -17.26 14.25 20.80
C LEU A 52 -16.16 13.85 19.81
N SER A 53 -15.67 12.60 19.86
CA SER A 53 -14.67 12.12 18.91
C SER A 53 -15.21 12.05 17.48
N THR A 54 -16.49 11.71 17.31
CA THR A 54 -17.17 11.72 16.01
C THR A 54 -17.34 13.15 15.49
N VAL A 55 -17.75 14.09 16.35
CA VAL A 55 -17.86 15.52 16.01
C VAL A 55 -16.50 16.07 15.56
N MET A 56 -15.44 15.75 16.31
CA MET A 56 -14.07 16.11 15.94
C MET A 56 -13.68 15.55 14.57
N PHE A 57 -14.08 14.31 14.27
CA PHE A 57 -13.88 13.69 12.95
C PHE A 57 -14.61 14.45 11.84
N GLU A 58 -15.90 14.67 12.01
CA GLU A 58 -16.76 15.30 11.00
C GLU A 58 -16.28 16.71 10.68
N HIS A 59 -15.93 17.49 11.70
CA HIS A 59 -15.49 18.86 11.50
C HIS A 59 -14.17 18.97 10.73
N LYS A 60 -13.21 18.07 11.01
CA LYS A 60 -11.90 18.05 10.33
C LYS A 60 -12.03 17.59 8.88
N VAL A 61 -12.89 16.61 8.57
CA VAL A 61 -13.05 16.05 7.21
C VAL A 61 -13.99 16.87 6.31
N LEU A 62 -15.06 17.41 6.89
CA LEU A 62 -16.05 18.24 6.16
C LEU A 62 -15.61 19.71 6.04
N GLY A 63 -14.50 20.10 6.66
CA GLY A 63 -13.97 21.46 6.60
C GLY A 63 -14.90 22.50 7.22
N THR A 64 -15.73 22.11 8.20
CA THR A 64 -16.60 23.05 8.90
C THR A 64 -15.75 23.99 9.75
N LYS A 65 -16.16 25.26 9.85
CA LYS A 65 -15.46 26.26 10.67
C LYS A 65 -15.59 26.01 12.17
N ASP A 66 -16.64 25.29 12.56
CA ASP A 66 -16.90 24.90 13.94
C ASP A 66 -16.04 23.70 14.30
N ASP A 67 -15.45 23.73 15.49
CA ASP A 67 -14.58 22.68 16.04
C ASP A 67 -14.73 22.67 17.57
N LEU A 68 -14.34 21.57 18.22
CA LEU A 68 -14.36 21.47 19.67
C LEU A 68 -13.41 22.49 20.31
N GLU A 69 -13.73 22.93 21.53
CA GLU A 69 -12.86 23.81 22.30
C GLU A 69 -11.48 23.15 22.50
N LYS A 70 -10.41 23.95 22.43
CA LYS A 70 -9.03 23.45 22.51
C LYS A 70 -8.78 22.63 23.78
N ASP A 71 -9.31 23.09 24.91
CA ASP A 71 -9.15 22.39 26.19
C ASP A 71 -10.02 21.13 26.24
N CYS A 72 -11.22 21.14 25.67
CA CYS A 72 -12.03 19.92 25.55
C CYS A 72 -11.29 18.86 24.73
N LYS A 73 -10.70 19.20 23.58
CA LYS A 73 -9.92 18.23 22.76
C LYS A 73 -8.80 17.54 23.54
N LYS A 74 -8.04 18.31 24.31
CA LYS A 74 -6.95 17.78 25.13
C LYS A 74 -7.47 16.79 26.17
N HIS A 75 -8.57 17.14 26.84
CA HIS A 75 -9.19 16.29 27.86
C HIS A 75 -9.93 15.10 27.26
N LEU A 76 -10.54 15.24 26.08
CA LEU A 76 -11.15 14.18 25.29
C LEU A 76 -10.13 13.12 24.93
N LYS A 77 -8.98 13.50 24.38
CA LYS A 77 -7.89 12.58 24.09
C LYS A 77 -7.46 11.81 25.34
N THR A 78 -7.26 12.52 26.45
CA THR A 78 -6.85 11.90 27.72
C THR A 78 -7.90 10.90 28.21
N ALA A 79 -9.17 11.27 28.12
CA ALA A 79 -10.28 10.42 28.54
C ALA A 79 -10.43 9.19 27.63
N TYR A 80 -10.27 9.35 26.31
CA TYR A 80 -10.28 8.28 25.33
C TYR A 80 -9.17 7.26 25.62
N LEU A 81 -7.91 7.69 25.68
CA LEU A 81 -6.77 6.79 25.94
C LEU A 81 -6.87 6.10 27.30
N HIS A 82 -7.46 6.77 28.30
CA HIS A 82 -7.72 6.14 29.59
C HIS A 82 -8.71 4.96 29.47
N GLN A 83 -9.72 5.03 28.59
CA GLN A 83 -10.64 3.90 28.36
C GLN A 83 -9.93 2.69 27.74
N GLU A 84 -8.95 2.93 26.87
CA GLU A 84 -8.20 1.90 26.15
C GLU A 84 -7.27 1.09 27.06
N GLN A 85 -6.61 1.78 28.01
CA GLN A 85 -5.53 1.22 28.81
C GLN A 85 -5.99 0.56 30.13
N VAL A 86 -7.28 0.62 30.47
CA VAL A 86 -7.76 0.04 31.73
C VAL A 86 -7.58 -1.47 31.73
N ASN A 87 -6.90 -1.96 32.78
CA ASN A 87 -6.78 -3.39 33.03
C ASN A 87 -8.02 -3.90 33.76
N PHE A 88 -8.91 -4.58 33.04
CA PHE A 88 -10.12 -5.13 33.63
C PHE A 88 -9.87 -6.51 34.26
N ASP A 89 -9.92 -6.59 35.59
CA ASP A 89 -9.85 -7.87 36.31
C ASP A 89 -11.05 -8.78 35.97
N ASP A 90 -12.24 -8.18 35.82
CA ASP A 90 -13.44 -8.83 35.29
C ASP A 90 -13.71 -8.33 33.87
N LYS A 91 -13.68 -9.25 32.90
CA LYS A 91 -13.90 -8.95 31.49
C LYS A 91 -15.30 -8.45 31.19
N SER A 92 -16.27 -8.70 32.07
CA SER A 92 -17.60 -8.08 31.97
C SER A 92 -17.49 -6.55 31.99
N HIS A 93 -16.50 -5.99 32.68
CA HIS A 93 -16.31 -4.55 32.80
C HIS A 93 -15.73 -3.88 31.56
N MET A 94 -15.25 -4.63 30.56
CA MET A 94 -14.84 -4.05 29.27
C MET A 94 -15.99 -3.32 28.57
N LEU A 95 -17.25 -3.67 28.90
CA LEU A 95 -18.42 -2.93 28.42
C LEU A 95 -18.44 -1.46 28.86
N TYR A 96 -17.70 -1.08 29.91
CA TYR A 96 -17.58 0.31 30.35
C TYR A 96 -16.59 1.13 29.52
N ALA A 97 -15.66 0.47 28.80
CA ALA A 97 -14.75 1.16 27.89
C ALA A 97 -15.50 1.62 26.63
N ASP A 98 -16.17 0.70 25.95
CA ASP A 98 -17.06 1.00 24.82
C ASP A 98 -18.26 0.03 24.78
N PRO A 99 -19.42 0.43 25.34
CA PRO A 99 -20.61 -0.41 25.32
C PRO A 99 -21.12 -0.72 23.90
N THR A 100 -20.89 0.21 22.96
CA THR A 100 -21.39 0.07 21.59
C THR A 100 -20.59 -1.00 20.85
N LEU A 101 -19.26 -0.92 20.92
CA LEU A 101 -18.38 -1.91 20.29
C LEU A 101 -18.59 -3.29 20.93
N MET A 102 -18.58 -3.38 22.26
CA MET A 102 -18.72 -4.66 22.97
C MET A 102 -20.04 -5.36 22.68
N LYS A 103 -21.12 -4.59 22.46
CA LYS A 103 -22.43 -5.12 22.07
C LYS A 103 -22.50 -5.48 20.58
N LYS A 104 -22.03 -4.61 19.69
CA LYS A 104 -22.12 -4.82 18.24
C LYS A 104 -21.20 -5.93 17.73
N CYS A 105 -20.13 -6.23 18.47
CA CYS A 105 -19.16 -7.27 18.16
C CYS A 105 -19.30 -8.51 19.05
N GLU A 106 -20.39 -8.66 19.83
CA GLU A 106 -20.50 -9.70 20.85
C GLU A 106 -20.25 -11.11 20.31
N GLU A 107 -20.84 -11.44 19.15
CA GLU A 107 -20.68 -12.73 18.49
C GLU A 107 -19.22 -12.95 18.03
N GLU A 108 -18.63 -11.94 17.39
CA GLU A 108 -17.26 -12.00 16.88
C GLU A 108 -16.22 -12.06 17.99
N LEU A 109 -16.44 -11.37 19.10
CA LEU A 109 -15.55 -11.37 20.27
C LEU A 109 -15.34 -12.80 20.80
N ASP A 110 -16.40 -13.60 20.83
CA ASP A 110 -16.34 -14.98 21.29
C ASP A 110 -15.86 -15.93 20.18
N ARG A 111 -16.44 -15.82 18.98
CA ARG A 111 -16.11 -16.69 17.83
C ARG A 111 -14.65 -16.56 17.40
N LEU A 112 -14.11 -15.35 17.39
CA LEU A 112 -12.73 -15.07 16.99
C LEU A 112 -11.75 -15.10 18.18
N GLY A 113 -12.26 -15.28 19.40
CA GLY A 113 -11.46 -15.37 20.61
C GLY A 113 -10.86 -14.04 21.08
N CYS A 114 -11.33 -12.90 20.60
CA CYS A 114 -10.80 -11.57 20.97
C CYS A 114 -11.13 -11.18 22.41
N ARG A 115 -12.20 -11.71 23.03
CA ARG A 115 -12.48 -11.49 24.46
C ARG A 115 -11.37 -12.01 25.38
N LYS A 116 -10.44 -12.82 24.87
CA LYS A 116 -9.34 -13.40 25.67
C LYS A 116 -8.27 -12.38 26.03
N GLU A 117 -8.17 -11.28 25.28
CA GLU A 117 -7.17 -10.26 25.51
C GLU A 117 -7.33 -9.54 26.86
N LYS A 118 -6.25 -8.87 27.27
CA LYS A 118 -6.12 -8.30 28.61
C LYS A 118 -6.60 -6.85 28.67
N TYR A 119 -6.12 -6.01 27.76
CA TYR A 119 -6.52 -4.62 27.67
C TYR A 119 -7.64 -4.46 26.64
N PHE A 120 -8.48 -3.43 26.78
CA PHE A 120 -9.56 -3.18 25.83
C PHE A 120 -9.00 -2.86 24.43
N GLU A 121 -7.90 -2.11 24.35
CA GLU A 121 -7.22 -1.87 23.07
C GLU A 121 -6.76 -3.16 22.38
N ASP A 122 -6.22 -4.13 23.13
CA ASP A 122 -5.81 -5.42 22.54
C ASP A 122 -7.02 -6.18 21.94
N VAL A 123 -8.21 -6.04 22.54
CA VAL A 123 -9.46 -6.60 22.01
C VAL A 123 -9.81 -5.91 20.68
N VAL A 124 -9.69 -4.59 20.62
CA VAL A 124 -9.93 -3.79 19.41
C VAL A 124 -8.94 -4.19 18.31
N GLU A 125 -7.64 -4.28 18.61
CA GLU A 125 -6.60 -4.70 17.67
C GLU A 125 -6.85 -6.14 17.17
N CYS A 126 -7.30 -7.06 18.04
CA CYS A 126 -7.71 -8.41 17.62
C CYS A 126 -8.86 -8.39 16.60
N LEU A 127 -9.84 -7.51 16.78
CA LEU A 127 -10.95 -7.33 15.83
C LEU A 127 -10.44 -6.72 14.50
N ARG A 128 -9.56 -5.71 14.56
CA ARG A 128 -8.96 -5.05 13.37
C ARG A 128 -8.17 -6.03 12.52
N VAL A 129 -7.29 -6.84 13.12
CA VAL A 129 -6.53 -7.87 12.40
C VAL A 129 -7.44 -8.89 11.70
N LYS A 130 -8.63 -9.14 12.26
CA LYS A 130 -9.64 -10.06 11.70
C LYS A 130 -10.80 -9.35 11.02
N TYR A 131 -10.59 -8.11 10.56
CA TYR A 131 -11.66 -7.25 10.05
C TYR A 131 -12.53 -7.93 8.99
N ASP A 132 -11.93 -8.72 8.08
CA ASP A 132 -12.68 -9.38 7.01
C ASP A 132 -13.70 -10.41 7.51
N GLU A 133 -13.43 -11.03 8.66
CA GLU A 133 -14.29 -12.02 9.30
C GLU A 133 -15.42 -11.41 10.13
N LEU A 134 -15.45 -10.07 10.27
CA LEU A 134 -16.46 -9.37 11.08
C LEU A 134 -17.80 -9.21 10.34
N GLY A 135 -18.89 -9.26 11.10
CA GLY A 135 -20.23 -8.89 10.64
C GLY A 135 -20.37 -7.39 10.41
N LEU A 136 -21.43 -6.99 9.71
CA LEU A 136 -21.62 -5.59 9.25
C LEU A 136 -21.70 -4.58 10.40
N GLU A 137 -22.36 -4.94 11.51
CA GLU A 137 -22.48 -4.04 12.67
C GLU A 137 -21.15 -3.89 13.42
N CYS A 138 -20.40 -4.99 13.58
CA CYS A 138 -19.08 -4.94 14.18
C CYS A 138 -18.07 -4.18 13.32
N LYS A 139 -18.07 -4.41 11.99
CA LYS A 139 -17.27 -3.62 11.03
C LYS A 139 -17.52 -2.12 11.17
N ALA A 140 -18.79 -1.71 11.22
CA ALA A 140 -19.14 -0.30 11.37
C ALA A 140 -18.64 0.30 12.70
N ALA A 141 -18.64 -0.48 13.80
CA ALA A 141 -18.13 -0.05 15.09
C ALA A 141 -16.61 0.12 15.07
N VAL A 142 -15.87 -0.89 14.59
CA VAL A 142 -14.40 -0.83 14.44
C VAL A 142 -14.00 0.32 13.51
N PHE A 143 -14.64 0.44 12.36
CA PHE A 143 -14.37 1.48 11.38
C PHE A 143 -14.61 2.90 11.91
N THR A 144 -15.54 3.07 12.85
CA THR A 144 -15.76 4.37 13.51
C THR A 144 -14.54 4.78 14.34
N ARG A 145 -13.87 3.83 14.97
CA ARG A 145 -12.63 4.07 15.74
C ARG A 145 -11.45 4.34 14.83
N GLU A 146 -11.26 3.52 13.80
CA GLU A 146 -10.20 3.71 12.79
C GLU A 146 -10.26 5.11 12.17
N LYS A 147 -11.46 5.63 11.91
CA LYS A 147 -11.67 7.01 11.43
C LYS A 147 -11.15 8.08 12.39
N ILE A 148 -11.37 7.93 13.69
CA ILE A 148 -10.88 8.88 14.72
C ILE A 148 -9.35 8.87 14.74
N GLU A 149 -8.76 7.69 14.75
CA GLU A 149 -7.30 7.46 14.77
C GLU A 149 -6.60 7.92 13.48
N ALA A 150 -7.26 7.77 12.33
CA ALA A 150 -6.75 8.21 11.03
C ALA A 150 -6.61 9.74 10.94
N ILE A 151 -7.46 10.48 11.66
CA ILE A 151 -7.44 11.95 11.68
C ILE A 151 -6.42 12.49 12.67
N ASP A 152 -6.33 11.85 13.83
CA ASP A 152 -5.43 12.24 14.90
C ASP A 152 -4.78 10.97 15.45
N ASN A 153 -3.57 10.71 14.97
CA ASN A 153 -2.80 9.53 15.32
C ASN A 153 -2.47 9.47 16.82
N GLN A 154 -2.73 10.53 17.59
CA GLN A 154 -2.56 10.50 19.03
C GLN A 154 -3.68 9.75 19.77
N PHE A 155 -4.77 9.38 19.08
CA PHE A 155 -5.83 8.50 19.60
C PHE A 155 -5.53 7.02 19.39
N ASP A 156 -4.59 6.68 18.51
CA ASP A 156 -4.14 5.30 18.25
C ASP A 156 -3.16 4.87 19.35
N ASP A 157 -3.68 4.28 20.43
CA ASP A 157 -2.87 3.88 21.58
C ASP A 157 -1.77 2.89 21.18
N GLU A 158 -2.09 1.92 20.32
CA GLU A 158 -1.14 0.94 19.82
C GLU A 158 0.02 1.60 19.09
N LEU A 159 -0.26 2.55 18.17
CA LEU A 159 0.77 3.31 17.47
C LEU A 159 1.58 4.15 18.46
N GLN A 160 0.95 4.95 19.31
CA GLN A 160 1.66 5.84 20.23
C GLN A 160 2.55 5.05 21.19
N ARG A 161 2.05 3.95 21.76
CA ARG A 161 2.74 3.13 22.74
C ARG A 161 3.90 2.34 22.13
N HIS A 162 3.66 1.68 21.00
CA HIS A 162 4.67 0.83 20.37
C HIS A 162 5.69 1.60 19.52
N CYS A 163 5.33 2.80 19.05
CA CYS A 163 6.22 3.66 18.28
C CYS A 163 6.83 4.82 19.06
N HIS A 164 6.55 5.01 20.36
CA HIS A 164 7.01 6.19 21.12
C HIS A 164 8.50 6.53 20.90
N THR A 165 9.39 5.55 21.10
CA THR A 165 10.84 5.75 20.91
C THR A 165 11.23 6.02 19.46
N ASP A 166 10.53 5.41 18.50
CA ASP A 166 10.79 5.62 17.08
C ASP A 166 10.27 6.98 16.60
N ILE A 167 9.12 7.45 17.13
CA ILE A 167 8.57 8.79 16.91
C ILE A 167 9.56 9.84 17.41
N ASP A 168 10.03 9.71 18.65
CA ASP A 168 11.00 10.65 19.23
C ASP A 168 12.32 10.68 18.44
N LYS A 169 12.74 9.54 17.89
CA LYS A 169 13.99 9.43 17.14
C LYS A 169 13.88 9.99 15.72
N TYR A 170 12.84 9.61 14.98
CA TYR A 170 12.75 9.86 13.53
C TYR A 170 11.75 10.96 13.16
N CYS A 171 10.72 11.19 13.98
CA CYS A 171 9.58 12.05 13.66
C CYS A 171 9.36 13.18 14.68
N HIS A 172 10.38 13.60 15.44
CA HIS A 172 10.28 14.64 16.47
C HIS A 172 9.81 16.01 15.96
N ALA A 173 9.98 16.29 14.66
CA ALA A 173 9.55 17.54 14.03
C ALA A 173 8.07 17.52 13.61
N GLU A 174 7.44 16.34 13.57
CA GLU A 174 6.05 16.20 13.17
C GLU A 174 5.09 16.52 14.31
N LYS A 175 3.90 16.99 13.93
CA LYS A 175 2.81 17.13 14.89
C LYS A 175 2.29 15.74 15.25
N GLY A 176 1.97 15.55 16.53
CA GLY A 176 1.49 14.28 17.06
C GLY A 176 0.30 13.68 16.30
N ASP A 177 -0.58 14.53 15.75
CA ASP A 177 -1.78 14.10 15.03
C ASP A 177 -1.49 13.53 13.64
N ARG A 178 -0.25 13.63 13.14
CA ARG A 178 0.16 13.21 11.78
C ARG A 178 1.45 12.37 11.75
N VAL A 179 1.86 11.80 12.89
CA VAL A 179 3.12 11.03 12.97
C VAL A 179 3.16 9.83 12.02
N LEU A 180 2.01 9.25 11.65
CA LEU A 180 1.94 8.12 10.72
C LEU A 180 2.52 8.48 9.34
N GLU A 181 2.31 9.72 8.87
CA GLU A 181 2.84 10.18 7.57
C GLU A 181 4.38 10.19 7.53
N CYS A 182 5.02 10.47 8.67
CA CYS A 182 6.47 10.35 8.79
C CYS A 182 6.90 8.89 8.92
N LEU A 183 6.22 8.10 9.77
CA LEU A 183 6.59 6.70 10.02
C LEU A 183 6.46 5.82 8.78
N LYS A 184 5.50 6.10 7.89
CA LYS A 184 5.30 5.36 6.64
C LYS A 184 6.34 5.67 5.56
N ASN A 185 7.19 6.68 5.75
CA ASN A 185 8.29 6.96 4.83
C ASN A 185 9.18 5.71 4.73
N MET A 186 9.40 5.19 3.52
CA MET A 186 10.08 3.91 3.34
C MET A 186 11.48 3.83 3.98
N LYS A 187 12.24 4.93 4.01
CA LYS A 187 13.57 4.95 4.65
C LYS A 187 13.45 4.84 6.18
N ILE A 188 12.45 5.51 6.74
CA ILE A 188 12.15 5.49 8.17
C ILE A 188 11.55 4.13 8.54
N LEU A 189 10.53 3.66 7.82
CA LEU A 189 9.83 2.39 8.01
C LEU A 189 10.78 1.19 8.14
N ARG A 190 11.82 1.13 7.29
CA ARG A 190 12.87 0.07 7.35
C ARG A 190 13.75 0.13 8.61
N SER A 191 13.78 1.28 9.28
CA SER A 191 14.64 1.58 10.42
C SER A 191 13.88 1.59 11.76
N LEU A 192 12.57 1.34 11.74
CA LEU A 192 11.72 1.26 12.92
C LEU A 192 11.98 -0.01 13.72
N SER A 193 11.64 0.01 15.01
CA SER A 193 11.59 -1.21 15.80
C SER A 193 10.57 -2.21 15.21
N SER A 194 10.81 -3.52 15.36
CA SER A 194 9.92 -4.54 14.80
C SER A 194 8.46 -4.40 15.26
N LYS A 195 8.23 -3.94 16.50
CA LYS A 195 6.88 -3.70 17.01
C LYS A 195 6.23 -2.50 16.33
N CYS A 196 6.92 -1.35 16.28
CA CYS A 196 6.40 -0.16 15.63
C CYS A 196 6.18 -0.39 14.13
N GLN A 197 7.14 -1.01 13.45
CA GLN A 197 7.04 -1.35 12.03
C GLN A 197 5.80 -2.18 11.74
N LYS A 198 5.49 -3.18 12.57
CA LYS A 198 4.28 -3.99 12.43
C LYS A 198 3.03 -3.12 12.48
N ILE A 199 2.89 -2.28 13.51
CA ILE A 199 1.72 -1.39 13.67
C ILE A 199 1.58 -0.46 12.46
N VAL A 200 2.68 0.21 12.06
CA VAL A 200 2.66 1.12 10.90
C VAL A 200 2.21 0.40 9.63
N ILE A 201 2.69 -0.81 9.37
CA ILE A 201 2.26 -1.61 8.21
C ILE A 201 0.77 -1.96 8.29
N GLU A 202 0.24 -2.35 9.45
CA GLU A 202 -1.19 -2.63 9.57
C GLU A 202 -2.03 -1.36 9.33
N ARG A 203 -1.63 -0.20 9.86
CA ARG A 203 -2.31 1.07 9.57
C ARG A 203 -2.25 1.45 8.09
N MET A 204 -1.12 1.22 7.43
CA MET A 204 -1.01 1.43 5.97
C MET A 204 -1.98 0.52 5.19
N ARG A 205 -2.16 -0.74 5.63
CA ARG A 205 -3.11 -1.68 5.00
C ARG A 205 -4.56 -1.25 5.21
N GLU A 206 -4.90 -0.76 6.40
CA GLU A 206 -6.22 -0.17 6.68
C GLU A 206 -6.49 1.03 5.74
N GLN A 207 -5.52 1.95 5.59
CA GLN A 207 -5.60 3.06 4.64
C GLN A 207 -5.76 2.62 3.18
N ALA A 208 -5.07 1.55 2.77
CA ALA A 208 -5.18 1.00 1.42
C ALA A 208 -6.53 0.31 1.17
N LYS A 209 -7.11 -0.28 2.23
CA LYS A 209 -8.37 -1.01 2.19
C LYS A 209 -9.59 -0.09 2.17
N ASP A 210 -9.52 1.07 2.81
CA ASP A 210 -10.59 2.06 2.75
C ASP A 210 -10.04 3.48 2.66
N VAL A 211 -10.34 4.15 1.55
CA VAL A 211 -9.79 5.48 1.28
C VAL A 211 -10.23 6.53 2.30
N ARG A 212 -11.33 6.30 3.04
CA ARG A 212 -11.79 7.19 4.12
C ARG A 212 -10.85 7.21 5.32
N LEU A 213 -9.95 6.24 5.45
CA LEU A 213 -8.90 6.22 6.46
C LEU A 213 -7.62 6.91 5.97
N ASN A 214 -7.50 7.21 4.67
CA ASN A 214 -6.39 7.97 4.12
C ASN A 214 -6.79 9.44 3.92
N VAL A 215 -6.83 10.18 5.02
CA VAL A 215 -7.30 11.58 5.07
C VAL A 215 -6.42 12.50 4.20
N GLY A 216 -5.09 12.29 4.21
CA GLY A 216 -4.15 13.08 3.41
C GLY A 216 -4.42 12.95 1.91
N LEU A 217 -4.60 11.72 1.42
CA LEU A 217 -4.96 11.44 0.03
C LEU A 217 -6.33 12.04 -0.34
N LEU A 218 -7.33 11.90 0.53
CA LEU A 218 -8.67 12.46 0.31
C LEU A 218 -8.65 13.98 0.18
N GLU A 219 -7.91 14.67 1.05
CA GLU A 219 -7.78 16.12 1.00
C GLU A 219 -7.01 16.58 -0.24
N ALA A 220 -5.89 15.93 -0.55
CA ALA A 220 -5.01 16.32 -1.64
C ALA A 220 -5.64 16.11 -3.03
N CYS A 221 -6.43 15.04 -3.19
CA CYS A 221 -7.02 14.63 -4.46
C CYS A 221 -8.51 14.93 -4.62
N ARG A 222 -9.10 15.73 -3.72
CA ARG A 222 -10.54 16.00 -3.71
C ARG A 222 -11.06 16.52 -5.05
N GLU A 223 -10.44 17.57 -5.56
CA GLU A 223 -10.86 18.26 -6.79
C GLU A 223 -10.74 17.32 -8.01
N GLU A 224 -9.64 16.61 -8.13
CA GLU A 224 -9.41 15.65 -9.22
C GLU A 224 -10.33 14.44 -9.14
N ALA A 225 -10.61 13.93 -7.95
CA ALA A 225 -11.53 12.82 -7.76
C ALA A 225 -12.96 13.21 -8.17
N GLU A 226 -13.40 14.42 -7.80
CA GLU A 226 -14.70 14.98 -8.20
C GLU A 226 -14.78 15.19 -9.73
N GLN A 227 -13.72 15.69 -10.33
CA GLN A 227 -13.69 16.05 -11.75
C GLN A 227 -13.52 14.83 -12.67
N TYR A 228 -12.57 13.94 -12.36
CA TYR A 228 -12.13 12.87 -13.26
C TYR A 228 -12.67 11.50 -12.88
N CYS A 229 -13.13 11.32 -11.64
CA CYS A 229 -13.63 10.05 -11.10
C CYS A 229 -15.00 10.21 -10.38
N PRO A 230 -15.97 10.95 -10.95
CA PRO A 230 -17.18 11.38 -10.22
C PRO A 230 -18.04 10.22 -9.71
N ASP A 231 -18.16 9.14 -10.50
CA ASP A 231 -18.97 7.98 -10.12
C ASP A 231 -18.36 7.19 -8.96
N ASP A 232 -17.03 7.19 -8.87
CA ASP A 232 -16.29 6.59 -7.77
C ASP A 232 -16.31 7.49 -6.54
N TYR A 233 -16.02 8.78 -6.70
CA TYR A 233 -15.98 9.73 -5.60
C TYR A 233 -17.32 9.88 -4.88
N LYS A 234 -18.45 9.87 -5.60
CA LYS A 234 -19.81 9.92 -5.01
C LYS A 234 -20.07 8.80 -3.99
N LYS A 235 -19.44 7.63 -4.14
CA LYS A 235 -19.62 6.48 -3.23
C LYS A 235 -19.11 6.76 -1.82
N ILE A 236 -18.17 7.70 -1.64
CA ILE A 236 -17.62 8.05 -0.32
C ILE A 236 -18.68 8.64 0.59
N ASN A 237 -19.54 9.49 0.03
CA ASN A 237 -20.57 10.24 0.76
C ASN A 237 -21.96 9.58 0.67
N ASP A 238 -22.06 8.44 -0.01
CA ASP A 238 -23.33 7.74 -0.19
C ASP A 238 -23.64 6.87 1.05
N PRO A 239 -24.79 7.08 1.73
CA PRO A 239 -25.19 6.30 2.90
C PRO A 239 -25.23 4.78 2.67
N GLN A 240 -25.45 4.33 1.43
CA GLN A 240 -25.43 2.91 1.06
C GLN A 240 -24.06 2.27 1.27
N TYR A 241 -22.99 3.06 1.20
CA TYR A 241 -21.61 2.62 1.35
C TYR A 241 -21.01 2.99 2.71
N ALA A 242 -21.78 3.62 3.60
CA ALA A 242 -21.34 3.96 4.95
C ALA A 242 -20.85 2.73 5.74
N LYS A 243 -21.47 1.56 5.54
CA LYS A 243 -21.10 0.29 6.19
C LYS A 243 -20.34 -0.69 5.29
N LYS A 244 -19.95 -0.27 4.07
CA LYS A 244 -19.20 -1.11 3.12
C LYS A 244 -17.76 -0.61 3.05
N THR A 245 -16.82 -1.55 2.93
CA THR A 245 -15.42 -1.22 2.64
C THR A 245 -15.33 -0.63 1.23
N LEU A 246 -14.68 0.53 1.11
CA LEU A 246 -14.47 1.25 -0.13
C LEU A 246 -13.00 1.12 -0.58
N GLU A 247 -12.64 -0.08 -1.05
CA GLU A 247 -11.29 -0.36 -1.52
C GLU A 247 -10.93 0.43 -2.78
N GLY A 248 -9.95 1.34 -2.66
CA GLY A 248 -9.30 1.99 -3.80
C GLY A 248 -10.23 2.70 -4.78
N VAL A 249 -11.42 3.14 -4.32
CA VAL A 249 -12.57 3.52 -5.15
C VAL A 249 -12.22 4.52 -6.25
N PHE A 250 -11.78 5.73 -5.90
CA PHE A 250 -11.29 6.69 -6.90
C PHE A 250 -9.78 6.56 -7.14
N VAL A 251 -9.05 5.91 -6.23
CA VAL A 251 -7.58 5.79 -6.28
C VAL A 251 -7.14 5.07 -7.54
N MET A 252 -7.83 4.00 -7.93
CA MET A 252 -7.49 3.28 -9.17
C MET A 252 -7.75 4.13 -10.42
N CYS A 253 -8.84 4.90 -10.41
CA CYS A 253 -9.14 5.86 -11.46
C CYS A 253 -8.04 6.93 -11.56
N LEU A 254 -7.63 7.55 -10.45
CA LEU A 254 -6.56 8.55 -10.42
C LEU A 254 -5.19 7.98 -10.79
N ARG A 255 -4.85 6.75 -10.38
CA ARG A 255 -3.65 6.04 -10.84
C ARG A 255 -3.64 5.89 -12.35
N THR A 256 -4.78 5.59 -12.96
CA THR A 256 -4.92 5.51 -14.41
C THR A 256 -4.73 6.87 -15.09
N GLN A 257 -5.20 7.97 -14.47
CA GLN A 257 -4.92 9.31 -15.00
C GLN A 257 -3.44 9.67 -14.86
N TYR A 258 -2.82 9.32 -13.72
CA TYR A 258 -1.40 9.56 -13.43
C TYR A 258 -0.47 8.89 -14.46
N THR A 259 -0.82 7.70 -14.95
CA THR A 259 0.00 6.95 -15.91
C THR A 259 -0.28 7.22 -17.38
N ASN A 260 -1.27 8.04 -17.71
CA ASN A 260 -1.68 8.24 -19.09
C ASN A 260 -1.00 9.48 -19.70
N PRO A 261 0.07 9.32 -20.52
CA PRO A 261 0.77 10.46 -21.12
C PRO A 261 -0.05 11.17 -22.21
N GLN A 262 -1.08 10.51 -22.75
CA GLN A 262 -1.90 11.00 -23.86
C GLN A 262 -3.07 11.86 -23.39
N LYS A 263 -3.48 11.73 -22.12
CA LYS A 263 -4.49 12.56 -21.51
C LYS A 263 -3.84 13.80 -20.92
N SER A 264 -4.29 14.98 -21.34
CA SER A 264 -3.93 16.27 -20.73
C SER A 264 -4.56 16.47 -19.34
N VAL A 265 -4.66 15.39 -18.55
CA VAL A 265 -5.18 15.43 -17.18
C VAL A 265 -4.04 15.83 -16.28
N HIS A 266 -4.10 17.07 -15.80
CA HIS A 266 -3.14 17.60 -14.86
C HIS A 266 -3.68 17.42 -13.45
N LEU A 267 -3.18 16.40 -12.75
CA LEU A 267 -3.32 16.33 -11.30
C LEU A 267 -2.53 17.50 -10.69
N ASN A 268 -3.10 18.18 -9.71
CA ASN A 268 -2.38 19.18 -8.94
C ASN A 268 -1.16 18.53 -8.25
N ALA A 269 -0.18 19.35 -7.85
CA ALA A 269 1.07 18.85 -7.28
C ALA A 269 0.84 17.94 -6.05
N LYS A 270 -0.07 18.32 -5.15
CA LYS A 270 -0.35 17.54 -3.93
C LYS A 270 -0.99 16.19 -4.27
N CYS A 271 -2.02 16.17 -5.11
CA CYS A 271 -2.64 14.92 -5.52
C CYS A 271 -1.67 14.01 -6.27
N LYS A 272 -0.85 14.59 -7.15
CA LYS A 272 0.19 13.87 -7.88
C LYS A 272 1.18 13.21 -6.93
N ASP A 273 1.63 13.92 -5.90
CA ASP A 273 2.55 13.40 -4.89
C ASP A 273 1.90 12.28 -4.07
N GLU A 274 0.64 12.43 -3.66
CA GLU A 274 -0.08 11.38 -2.92
C GLU A 274 -0.32 10.11 -3.76
N ILE A 275 -0.67 10.25 -5.04
CA ILE A 275 -0.80 9.09 -5.94
C ILE A 275 0.56 8.41 -6.17
N ALA A 276 1.63 9.19 -6.30
CA ALA A 276 2.99 8.67 -6.38
C ALA A 276 3.38 7.92 -5.08
N ASN A 277 3.02 8.44 -3.90
CA ASN A 277 3.25 7.80 -2.61
C ASN A 277 2.50 6.47 -2.49
N VAL A 278 1.21 6.43 -2.85
CA VAL A 278 0.43 5.17 -2.86
C VAL A 278 1.06 4.13 -3.80
N ILE A 279 1.52 4.56 -4.98
CA ILE A 279 2.24 3.68 -5.92
C ILE A 279 3.56 3.18 -5.30
N LEU A 280 4.31 4.05 -4.64
CA LEU A 280 5.60 3.74 -4.04
C LEU A 280 5.45 2.80 -2.82
N GLU A 281 4.48 3.06 -1.96
CA GLU A 281 4.15 2.22 -0.79
C GLU A 281 3.80 0.79 -1.22
N SER A 282 3.05 0.63 -2.31
CA SER A 282 2.74 -0.69 -2.87
C SER A 282 3.93 -1.42 -3.52
N GLU A 283 5.09 -0.76 -3.71
CA GLU A 283 6.34 -1.47 -4.02
C GLU A 283 6.95 -2.15 -2.77
N PHE A 284 6.64 -1.65 -1.57
CA PHE A 284 7.12 -2.21 -0.31
C PHE A 284 6.28 -3.41 0.15
N ASP A 285 4.95 -3.27 0.13
CA ASP A 285 4.03 -4.36 0.47
C ASP A 285 2.91 -4.43 -0.57
N VAL A 286 2.83 -5.57 -1.27
CA VAL A 286 1.81 -5.82 -2.30
C VAL A 286 0.39 -5.80 -1.75
N GLN A 287 0.19 -5.98 -0.43
CA GLN A 287 -1.12 -5.86 0.22
C GLN A 287 -1.63 -4.41 0.26
N LEU A 288 -0.75 -3.43 0.09
CA LEU A 288 -1.12 -2.02 -0.07
C LEU A 288 -1.66 -1.71 -1.47
N ASP A 289 -1.67 -2.71 -2.36
CA ASP A 289 -2.43 -2.68 -3.61
C ASP A 289 -3.45 -3.84 -3.60
N PRO A 290 -4.66 -3.63 -3.03
CA PRO A 290 -5.66 -4.69 -2.86
C PRO A 290 -6.06 -5.38 -4.18
N GLN A 291 -6.05 -4.65 -5.30
CA GLN A 291 -6.38 -5.20 -6.62
C GLN A 291 -5.29 -6.16 -7.11
N LEU A 292 -4.03 -5.73 -7.04
CA LEU A 292 -2.88 -6.60 -7.35
C LEU A 292 -2.86 -7.81 -6.44
N TYR A 293 -3.00 -7.61 -5.12
CA TYR A 293 -2.94 -8.70 -4.14
C TYR A 293 -4.03 -9.74 -4.38
N ARG A 294 -5.28 -9.31 -4.62
CA ARG A 294 -6.40 -10.22 -4.91
C ARG A 294 -6.14 -11.04 -6.18
N ALA A 295 -5.77 -10.37 -7.27
CA ALA A 295 -5.52 -11.02 -8.55
C ALA A 295 -4.34 -12.00 -8.47
N CYS A 296 -3.27 -11.62 -7.77
CA CYS A 296 -2.05 -12.41 -7.69
C CYS A 296 -1.95 -13.34 -6.47
N LYS A 297 -2.96 -13.39 -5.58
CA LYS A 297 -2.91 -14.13 -4.30
C LYS A 297 -2.42 -15.57 -4.47
N ASN A 298 -2.95 -16.27 -5.48
CA ASN A 298 -2.60 -17.65 -5.76
C ASN A 298 -1.15 -17.80 -6.28
N VAL A 299 -0.69 -16.86 -7.10
CA VAL A 299 0.67 -16.84 -7.65
C VAL A 299 1.67 -16.54 -6.54
N ILE A 300 1.38 -15.52 -5.71
CA ILE A 300 2.18 -15.14 -4.54
C ILE A 300 2.38 -16.36 -3.63
N THR A 301 1.28 -17.02 -3.26
CA THR A 301 1.31 -18.18 -2.34
C THR A 301 2.09 -19.36 -2.90
N LYS A 302 2.06 -19.59 -4.22
CA LYS A 302 2.73 -20.74 -4.84
C LYS A 302 4.19 -20.49 -5.17
N HIS A 303 4.53 -19.31 -5.70
CA HIS A 303 5.83 -19.05 -6.29
C HIS A 303 6.69 -18.07 -5.47
N CYS A 304 6.06 -17.13 -4.76
CA CYS A 304 6.76 -16.05 -4.06
C CYS A 304 6.87 -16.24 -2.54
N SER A 305 6.31 -17.32 -1.98
CA SER A 305 6.38 -17.64 -0.55
C SER A 305 7.82 -17.75 -0.02
N TYR A 306 8.76 -18.24 -0.82
CA TYR A 306 10.18 -18.29 -0.43
C TYR A 306 10.77 -16.88 -0.25
N SER A 307 10.42 -15.93 -1.14
CA SER A 307 10.88 -14.54 -1.05
C SER A 307 10.38 -13.86 0.22
N VAL A 308 9.15 -14.18 0.64
CA VAL A 308 8.57 -13.75 1.92
C VAL A 308 9.37 -14.31 3.10
N MET A 309 9.69 -15.62 3.08
CA MET A 309 10.48 -16.25 4.16
C MET A 309 11.89 -15.66 4.27
N LYS A 310 12.56 -15.41 3.14
CA LYS A 310 13.91 -14.82 3.11
C LYS A 310 13.92 -13.38 3.63
N SER A 311 12.83 -12.65 3.44
CA SER A 311 12.66 -11.26 3.91
C SER A 311 12.14 -11.20 5.36
N GLY A 312 12.24 -12.29 6.13
CA GLY A 312 11.78 -12.31 7.52
C GLY A 312 10.26 -12.19 7.67
N GLY A 313 9.49 -12.59 6.65
CA GLY A 313 8.04 -12.45 6.62
C GLY A 313 7.53 -11.14 6.01
N THR A 314 8.41 -10.24 5.54
CA THR A 314 8.01 -8.99 4.89
C THR A 314 7.82 -9.15 3.38
N PHE A 315 6.99 -8.28 2.78
CA PHE A 315 6.62 -8.34 1.36
C PHE A 315 7.56 -7.54 0.44
N ASP A 316 8.63 -6.96 0.97
CA ASP A 316 9.61 -6.07 0.31
C ASP A 316 10.19 -6.58 -1.03
N SER A 317 9.96 -7.85 -1.37
CA SER A 317 10.46 -8.52 -2.57
C SER A 317 9.40 -9.31 -3.36
N VAL A 318 8.14 -9.31 -2.92
CA VAL A 318 7.08 -10.09 -3.60
C VAL A 318 6.75 -9.50 -4.96
N LEU A 319 6.73 -8.18 -5.09
CA LEU A 319 6.52 -7.55 -6.39
C LEU A 319 7.69 -7.82 -7.35
N GLU A 320 8.94 -7.86 -6.87
CA GLU A 320 10.09 -8.29 -7.69
C GLU A 320 9.99 -9.75 -8.13
N CYS A 321 9.49 -10.63 -7.25
CA CYS A 321 9.18 -12.01 -7.60
C CYS A 321 8.09 -12.09 -8.69
N LEU A 322 6.99 -11.35 -8.54
CA LEU A 322 5.93 -11.28 -9.56
C LEU A 322 6.44 -10.72 -10.89
N LYS A 323 7.28 -9.68 -10.87
CA LYS A 323 7.95 -9.16 -12.08
C LYS A 323 8.82 -10.25 -12.72
N SER A 324 9.58 -11.03 -11.94
CA SER A 324 10.38 -12.16 -12.44
C SER A 324 9.50 -13.26 -13.06
N ASP A 325 8.43 -13.68 -12.38
CA ASP A 325 7.50 -14.68 -12.89
C ASP A 325 6.80 -14.22 -14.17
N PHE A 326 6.40 -12.95 -14.22
CA PHE A 326 5.86 -12.32 -15.41
C PHE A 326 6.89 -12.37 -16.54
N ARG A 327 8.16 -12.01 -16.31
CA ARG A 327 9.24 -12.10 -17.32
C ARG A 327 9.34 -13.49 -17.94
N HIS A 328 9.37 -14.53 -17.10
CA HIS A 328 9.53 -15.92 -17.54
C HIS A 328 8.23 -16.58 -18.02
N GLY A 329 7.09 -15.89 -17.96
CA GLY A 329 5.79 -16.44 -18.38
C GLY A 329 5.24 -17.51 -17.43
N ALA A 330 5.63 -17.45 -16.15
CA ALA A 330 5.19 -18.35 -15.10
C ALA A 330 3.78 -17.99 -14.57
N ILE A 331 3.34 -16.74 -14.75
CA ILE A 331 1.99 -16.30 -14.38
C ILE A 331 1.01 -16.73 -15.48
N LYS A 332 0.05 -17.60 -15.14
CA LYS A 332 -1.01 -18.07 -16.05
C LYS A 332 -2.34 -17.35 -15.86
N ASP A 333 -2.54 -16.76 -14.69
CA ASP A 333 -3.74 -16.02 -14.34
C ASP A 333 -3.73 -14.67 -15.08
N ALA A 334 -4.75 -14.44 -15.91
CA ALA A 334 -4.84 -13.26 -16.77
C ALA A 334 -5.02 -11.97 -15.95
N ASP A 335 -5.76 -12.02 -14.85
CA ASP A 335 -5.97 -10.86 -13.98
C ASP A 335 -4.67 -10.49 -13.28
N CYS A 336 -3.92 -11.47 -12.77
CA CYS A 336 -2.61 -11.22 -12.18
C CYS A 336 -1.62 -10.65 -13.21
N VAL A 337 -1.61 -11.18 -14.43
CA VAL A 337 -0.80 -10.64 -15.54
C VAL A 337 -1.15 -9.17 -15.81
N ALA A 338 -2.44 -8.84 -15.91
CA ALA A 338 -2.90 -7.48 -16.14
C ALA A 338 -2.50 -6.53 -15.00
N GLN A 339 -2.62 -6.98 -13.75
CA GLN A 339 -2.22 -6.18 -12.59
C GLN A 339 -0.71 -5.98 -12.52
N VAL A 340 0.11 -6.98 -12.84
CA VAL A 340 1.58 -6.80 -12.92
C VAL A 340 1.95 -5.83 -14.05
N ALA A 341 1.29 -5.91 -15.22
CA ALA A 341 1.50 -4.96 -16.31
C ALA A 341 1.10 -3.53 -15.93
N ARG A 342 -0.01 -3.34 -15.20
CA ARG A 342 -0.38 -2.04 -14.64
C ARG A 342 0.71 -1.47 -13.73
N ARG A 343 1.26 -2.28 -12.81
CA ARG A 343 2.38 -1.87 -11.94
C ARG A 343 3.63 -1.50 -12.73
N LEU A 344 3.93 -2.24 -13.81
CA LEU A 344 5.03 -1.91 -14.72
C LEU A 344 4.81 -0.57 -15.43
N GLN A 345 3.57 -0.23 -15.80
CA GLN A 345 3.25 1.07 -16.38
C GLN A 345 3.39 2.20 -15.37
N GLU A 346 2.91 2.01 -14.15
CA GLU A 346 3.00 2.98 -13.05
C GLU A 346 4.45 3.30 -12.69
N SER A 347 5.28 2.27 -12.54
CA SER A 347 6.72 2.42 -12.28
C SER A 347 7.51 3.00 -13.45
N LEU A 348 6.98 2.97 -14.68
CA LEU A 348 7.61 3.58 -15.85
C LEU A 348 7.44 5.11 -15.88
N VAL A 349 6.48 5.68 -15.14
CA VAL A 349 6.24 7.14 -15.13
C VAL A 349 7.40 7.90 -14.52
N ASP A 350 8.05 7.34 -13.51
CA ASP A 350 9.20 7.93 -12.83
C ASP A 350 10.06 6.81 -12.23
N ILE A 351 11.38 6.89 -12.39
CA ILE A 351 12.32 5.92 -11.82
C ILE A 351 12.19 5.79 -10.30
N HIS A 352 11.77 6.85 -9.60
CA HIS A 352 11.57 6.80 -8.14
C HIS A 352 10.45 5.84 -7.72
N LEU A 353 9.54 5.50 -8.65
CA LEU A 353 8.47 4.51 -8.44
C LEU A 353 8.94 3.07 -8.69
N ASP A 354 10.22 2.86 -9.00
CA ASP A 354 10.91 1.57 -8.97
C ASP A 354 12.14 1.69 -8.06
N PRO A 355 11.98 1.55 -6.72
CA PRO A 355 13.07 1.76 -5.77
C PRO A 355 14.31 0.90 -6.05
N VAL A 356 14.11 -0.32 -6.57
CA VAL A 356 15.21 -1.25 -6.90
C VAL A 356 16.00 -0.75 -8.10
N LEU A 357 15.32 -0.31 -9.17
CA LEU A 357 16.01 0.28 -10.32
C LEU A 357 16.70 1.59 -9.93
N HIS A 358 16.02 2.45 -9.18
CA HIS A 358 16.55 3.74 -8.74
C HIS A 358 17.82 3.56 -7.89
N GLU A 359 17.80 2.68 -6.90
CA GLU A 359 18.94 2.42 -6.02
C GLU A 359 20.16 1.92 -6.82
N VAL A 360 19.95 0.94 -7.70
CA VAL A 360 21.03 0.36 -8.51
C VAL A 360 21.61 1.37 -9.50
N CYS A 361 20.80 2.30 -10.00
CA CYS A 361 21.20 3.32 -10.98
C CYS A 361 21.54 4.69 -10.37
N ALA A 362 21.48 4.87 -9.05
CA ALA A 362 21.60 6.19 -8.40
C ALA A 362 22.87 6.97 -8.81
N ASN A 363 24.03 6.30 -8.81
CA ASN A 363 25.30 6.91 -9.19
C ASN A 363 25.35 7.25 -10.70
N ASP A 364 24.74 6.42 -11.55
CA ASP A 364 24.68 6.67 -12.98
C ASP A 364 23.73 7.82 -13.31
N LEU A 365 22.60 7.93 -12.60
CA LEU A 365 21.69 9.06 -12.69
C LEU A 365 22.39 10.38 -12.34
N GLN A 366 23.11 10.43 -11.22
CA GLN A 366 23.86 11.62 -10.81
C GLN A 366 24.95 12.00 -11.82
N ARG A 367 25.58 11.03 -12.46
CA ARG A 367 26.69 11.30 -13.40
C ARG A 367 26.22 11.64 -14.81
N LEU A 368 25.13 11.02 -15.28
CA LEU A 368 24.70 11.06 -16.68
C LEU A 368 23.43 11.86 -16.90
N CYS A 369 22.56 11.95 -15.90
CA CYS A 369 21.20 12.50 -16.01
C CYS A 369 20.90 13.61 -14.99
N HIS A 370 21.93 14.26 -14.42
CA HIS A 370 21.75 15.26 -13.35
C HIS A 370 20.87 16.46 -13.73
N ASP A 371 20.91 16.89 -14.99
CA ASP A 371 20.10 18.01 -15.51
C ASP A 371 18.69 17.56 -15.98
N VAL A 372 18.39 16.27 -15.90
CA VAL A 372 17.11 15.73 -16.35
C VAL A 372 16.11 15.79 -15.19
N PRO A 373 14.98 16.49 -15.33
CA PRO A 373 14.03 16.58 -14.23
C PRO A 373 13.18 15.29 -14.12
N PRO A 374 12.71 14.94 -12.91
CA PRO A 374 11.96 13.70 -12.68
C PRO A 374 10.56 13.70 -13.31
N GLY A 375 9.96 12.51 -13.45
CA GLY A 375 8.64 12.29 -14.04
C GLY A 375 8.61 12.26 -15.57
N GLN A 376 7.46 11.82 -16.11
CA GLN A 376 7.22 11.64 -17.56
C GLN A 376 8.26 10.73 -18.22
N SER A 377 8.73 9.72 -17.48
CA SER A 377 9.74 8.75 -17.89
C SER A 377 11.11 9.34 -18.27
N ARG A 378 11.35 10.66 -18.06
CA ARG A 378 12.54 11.35 -18.58
C ARG A 378 13.86 10.77 -18.08
N LEU A 379 13.95 10.47 -16.79
CA LEU A 379 15.14 9.84 -16.21
C LEU A 379 15.39 8.43 -16.76
N ILE A 380 14.32 7.66 -16.95
CA ILE A 380 14.40 6.31 -17.54
C ILE A 380 14.87 6.40 -19.00
N ILE A 381 14.32 7.34 -19.79
CA ILE A 381 14.73 7.60 -21.17
C ILE A 381 16.21 7.96 -21.24
N CYS A 382 16.68 8.87 -20.37
CA CYS A 382 18.10 9.24 -20.29
C CYS A 382 19.01 8.03 -20.05
N LEU A 383 18.64 7.15 -19.11
CA LEU A 383 19.38 5.93 -18.84
C LEU A 383 19.36 4.96 -20.04
N LEU A 384 18.23 4.83 -20.73
CA LEU A 384 18.12 4.00 -21.92
C LEU A 384 18.96 4.54 -23.09
N ASP A 385 19.07 5.86 -23.25
CA ASP A 385 19.96 6.47 -24.23
C ASP A 385 21.44 6.27 -23.86
N ALA A 386 21.78 6.39 -22.57
CA ALA A 386 23.10 6.05 -22.07
C ALA A 386 23.45 4.57 -22.31
N LEU A 387 22.47 3.66 -22.21
CA LEU A 387 22.66 2.23 -22.50
C LEU A 387 23.10 1.98 -23.95
N LYS A 388 22.57 2.78 -24.91
CA LYS A 388 22.93 2.71 -26.34
C LYS A 388 24.34 3.25 -26.62
N ASN A 389 24.78 4.25 -25.86
CA ASN A 389 26.01 4.97 -26.16
C ASN A 389 27.23 4.28 -25.54
N VAL A 390 28.11 3.71 -26.37
CA VAL A 390 29.36 3.04 -25.94
C VAL A 390 30.29 3.97 -25.13
N LYS A 391 30.20 5.28 -25.34
CA LYS A 391 30.97 6.29 -24.58
C LYS A 391 30.39 6.53 -23.19
N SER A 392 29.08 6.37 -23.02
CA SER A 392 28.36 6.51 -21.76
C SER A 392 28.34 5.16 -21.03
N ARG A 393 29.43 4.84 -20.33
CA ARG A 393 29.50 3.57 -19.59
C ARG A 393 28.63 3.62 -18.34
N LEU A 394 27.42 3.09 -18.41
CA LEU A 394 26.65 2.69 -17.23
C LEU A 394 27.44 1.66 -16.41
N SER A 395 27.29 1.69 -15.09
CA SER A 395 27.75 0.60 -14.21
C SER A 395 27.14 -0.73 -14.67
N SER A 396 27.82 -1.85 -14.40
CA SER A 396 27.31 -3.18 -14.77
C SER A 396 25.96 -3.45 -14.10
N ALA A 397 25.83 -3.14 -12.81
CA ALA A 397 24.60 -3.34 -12.06
C ALA A 397 23.43 -2.54 -12.65
N CYS A 398 23.61 -1.24 -12.95
CA CYS A 398 22.56 -0.44 -13.57
C CYS A 398 22.22 -0.93 -14.98
N ARG A 399 23.24 -1.28 -15.79
CA ARG A 399 23.05 -1.86 -17.12
C ARG A 399 22.19 -3.11 -17.08
N ASP A 400 22.52 -4.04 -16.19
CA ASP A 400 21.83 -5.34 -16.10
C ASP A 400 20.38 -5.15 -15.62
N LYS A 401 20.18 -4.35 -14.56
CA LYS A 401 18.83 -4.10 -14.02
C LYS A 401 17.96 -3.31 -15.00
N LEU A 402 18.50 -2.28 -15.66
CA LEU A 402 17.79 -1.51 -16.67
C LEU A 402 17.42 -2.37 -17.89
N THR A 403 18.31 -3.27 -18.31
CA THR A 403 18.04 -4.21 -19.41
C THR A 403 16.91 -5.18 -19.03
N GLU A 404 16.92 -5.70 -17.80
CA GLU A 404 15.82 -6.50 -17.26
C GLU A 404 14.49 -5.73 -17.28
N ARG A 405 14.47 -4.48 -16.83
CA ARG A 405 13.26 -3.65 -16.84
C ARG A 405 12.77 -3.35 -18.24
N ASN A 406 13.67 -3.02 -19.16
CA ASN A 406 13.32 -2.81 -20.56
C ASN A 406 12.70 -4.07 -21.18
N SER A 407 13.19 -5.26 -20.85
CA SER A 407 12.56 -6.52 -21.29
C SER A 407 11.14 -6.69 -20.73
N LEU A 408 10.89 -6.30 -19.48
CA LEU A 408 9.57 -6.36 -18.85
C LEU A 408 8.59 -5.40 -19.51
N TRP A 409 9.00 -4.14 -19.72
CA TRP A 409 8.15 -3.12 -20.36
C TRP A 409 7.77 -3.51 -21.78
N ASN A 410 8.72 -4.02 -22.58
CA ASN A 410 8.43 -4.51 -23.93
C ASN A 410 7.46 -5.69 -23.94
N LYS A 411 7.61 -6.62 -22.98
CA LYS A 411 6.68 -7.75 -22.83
C LYS A 411 5.28 -7.27 -22.46
N ALA A 412 5.16 -6.38 -21.48
CA ALA A 412 3.87 -5.81 -21.07
C ALA A 412 3.22 -4.99 -22.20
N HIS A 413 3.99 -4.25 -22.98
CA HIS A 413 3.49 -3.56 -24.18
C HIS A 413 2.90 -4.55 -25.20
N THR A 414 3.63 -5.64 -25.48
CA THR A 414 3.24 -6.63 -26.48
C THR A 414 2.04 -7.47 -26.02
N GLU A 415 2.04 -7.93 -24.77
CA GLU A 415 1.06 -8.90 -24.26
C GLU A 415 -0.16 -8.24 -23.61
N GLN A 416 -0.04 -7.01 -23.10
CA GLN A 416 -1.08 -6.31 -22.31
C GLN A 416 -1.40 -4.91 -22.83
N GLN A 417 -0.90 -4.54 -24.02
CA GLN A 417 -1.13 -3.23 -24.64
C GLN A 417 -0.74 -2.05 -23.73
N MET A 418 0.25 -2.26 -22.86
CA MET A 418 0.79 -1.21 -21.98
C MET A 418 1.30 -0.03 -22.82
N ILE A 419 0.94 1.19 -22.44
CA ILE A 419 1.39 2.39 -23.15
C ILE A 419 2.86 2.65 -22.84
N LEU A 420 3.69 2.77 -23.88
CA LEU A 420 5.08 3.20 -23.77
C LEU A 420 5.19 4.69 -24.15
N PRO A 421 6.15 5.43 -23.56
CA PRO A 421 6.45 6.79 -24.01
C PRO A 421 6.86 6.80 -25.49
N GLU A 422 6.49 7.83 -26.24
CA GLU A 422 6.70 7.90 -27.70
C GLU A 422 8.19 7.71 -28.11
N SER A 423 9.12 8.15 -27.26
CA SER A 423 10.56 7.99 -27.45
C SER A 423 11.08 6.54 -27.32
N PHE A 424 10.25 5.60 -26.85
CA PHE A 424 10.62 4.19 -26.72
C PHE A 424 10.63 3.45 -28.06
N GLY A 425 10.01 3.98 -29.11
CA GLY A 425 9.95 3.33 -30.43
C GLY A 425 11.32 2.94 -31.00
N GLU A 426 12.38 3.67 -30.65
CA GLU A 426 13.76 3.38 -31.08
C GLU A 426 14.50 2.39 -30.15
N ILE A 427 13.98 2.09 -28.97
CA ILE A 427 14.62 1.26 -27.93
C ILE A 427 14.24 -0.23 -28.06
N VAL A 428 13.10 -0.54 -28.70
CA VAL A 428 12.55 -1.90 -28.89
C VAL A 428 13.51 -2.84 -29.65
N ASN A 429 14.42 -2.29 -30.47
CA ASN A 429 15.30 -3.09 -31.35
C ASN A 429 16.59 -3.62 -30.71
N ILE A 430 16.88 -3.31 -29.44
CA ILE A 430 18.17 -3.67 -28.83
C ILE A 430 18.13 -5.05 -28.15
N ILE A 431 16.97 -5.51 -27.69
CA ILE A 431 16.87 -6.79 -26.95
C ILE A 431 16.52 -7.98 -27.87
N ALA A 432 16.00 -7.74 -29.08
CA ALA A 432 15.74 -8.80 -30.06
C ALA A 432 17.01 -9.45 -30.64
N SER A 433 18.20 -8.87 -30.38
CA SER A 433 19.48 -9.35 -30.91
C SER A 433 20.39 -9.93 -29.82
N HIS A 434 19.93 -10.93 -29.06
CA HIS A 434 20.87 -11.77 -28.31
C HIS A 434 21.71 -12.58 -29.33
N PRO A 435 23.04 -12.39 -29.42
CA PRO A 435 23.86 -12.93 -30.52
C PRO A 435 23.91 -14.47 -30.56
N GLN A 436 23.54 -15.15 -29.46
CA GLN A 436 23.54 -16.61 -29.39
C GLN A 436 22.32 -17.29 -30.06
N ARG A 437 21.14 -16.65 -30.11
CA ARG A 437 19.93 -17.31 -30.69
C ARG A 437 19.96 -17.32 -32.23
N THR A 438 20.43 -16.24 -32.84
CA THR A 438 20.62 -16.19 -34.30
C THR A 438 21.79 -17.06 -34.74
N SER A 439 22.88 -17.13 -33.96
CA SER A 439 24.03 -17.98 -34.28
C SER A 439 23.71 -19.47 -34.33
N LEU A 440 22.89 -20.00 -33.41
CA LEU A 440 22.56 -21.44 -33.40
C LEU A 440 21.62 -21.85 -34.55
N LEU A 441 20.58 -21.05 -34.82
CA LEU A 441 19.64 -21.33 -35.92
C LEU A 441 20.30 -21.17 -37.29
N THR A 442 21.18 -20.19 -37.46
CA THR A 442 21.95 -20.01 -38.70
C THR A 442 22.99 -21.11 -38.89
N TRP A 443 23.69 -21.55 -37.84
CA TRP A 443 24.59 -22.70 -37.91
C TRP A 443 23.85 -23.99 -38.24
N PHE A 444 22.71 -24.23 -37.60
CA PHE A 444 21.89 -25.42 -37.86
C PHE A 444 21.32 -25.40 -39.28
N GLY A 445 20.79 -24.27 -39.73
CA GLY A 445 20.32 -24.07 -41.10
C GLY A 445 21.44 -24.24 -42.14
N GLY A 446 22.63 -23.71 -41.85
CA GLY A 446 23.83 -23.86 -42.67
C GLY A 446 24.29 -25.33 -42.78
N LEU A 447 24.29 -26.06 -41.67
CA LEU A 447 24.66 -27.48 -41.62
C LEU A 447 23.68 -28.34 -42.44
N VAL A 448 22.37 -28.08 -42.32
CA VAL A 448 21.33 -28.78 -43.11
C VAL A 448 21.49 -28.50 -44.60
N LEU A 449 21.75 -27.25 -44.99
CA LEU A 449 22.03 -26.87 -46.38
C LEU A 449 23.27 -27.56 -46.94
N LEU A 450 24.33 -27.65 -46.13
CA LEU A 450 25.60 -28.28 -46.52
C LEU A 450 25.41 -29.79 -46.72
N LEU A 451 24.68 -30.46 -45.82
CA LEU A 451 24.31 -31.88 -45.96
C LEU A 451 23.44 -32.12 -47.21
N PHE A 452 22.51 -31.21 -47.50
CA PHE A 452 21.67 -31.30 -48.71
C PHE A 452 22.49 -31.16 -49.99
N LEU A 453 23.41 -30.20 -50.05
CA LEU A 453 24.31 -30.00 -51.19
C LEU A 453 25.23 -31.21 -51.41
N ILE A 454 25.83 -31.74 -50.34
CA ILE A 454 26.64 -32.98 -50.42
C ILE A 454 25.78 -34.14 -50.92
N GLY A 455 24.56 -34.32 -50.40
CA GLY A 455 23.63 -35.35 -50.86
C GLY A 455 23.27 -35.24 -52.35
N CYS A 456 23.02 -34.03 -52.83
CA CYS A 456 22.77 -33.77 -54.25
C CYS A 456 23.99 -34.05 -55.15
N CYS A 457 25.19 -33.70 -54.71
CA CYS A 457 26.44 -33.95 -55.45
C CYS A 457 26.80 -35.44 -55.49
N CYS A 458 26.72 -36.13 -54.34
CA CYS A 458 26.99 -37.56 -54.24
C CYS A 458 25.96 -38.41 -54.99
N GLY A 459 24.69 -38.03 -54.99
CA GLY A 459 23.63 -38.70 -55.75
C GLY A 459 23.77 -38.56 -57.28
N ARG A 460 24.35 -37.46 -57.76
CA ARG A 460 24.70 -37.29 -59.19
C ARG A 460 25.93 -38.10 -59.59
N ALA A 461 26.93 -38.21 -58.71
CA ALA A 461 28.13 -39.03 -58.97
C ALA A 461 27.80 -40.53 -59.07
N THR A 462 26.95 -41.05 -58.17
CA THR A 462 26.54 -42.48 -58.21
C THR A 462 25.69 -42.83 -59.44
N LYS A 463 24.84 -41.90 -59.94
CA LYS A 463 24.09 -42.11 -61.19
C LYS A 463 24.97 -42.09 -62.44
N ARG A 464 26.11 -41.39 -62.42
CA ARG A 464 27.08 -41.37 -63.55
C ARG A 464 27.87 -42.66 -63.65
N ILE A 465 28.37 -43.18 -62.52
CA ILE A 465 29.13 -44.45 -62.45
C ILE A 465 28.26 -45.64 -62.90
N LYS A 466 26.98 -45.70 -62.50
CA LYS A 466 26.05 -46.76 -62.95
C LYS A 466 25.75 -46.73 -64.45
N ARG A 467 25.90 -45.58 -65.11
CA ARG A 467 25.68 -45.44 -66.57
C ARG A 467 26.90 -45.89 -67.37
N GLU A 468 28.12 -45.65 -66.89
CA GLU A 468 29.34 -46.13 -67.56
C GLU A 468 29.54 -47.65 -67.44
N LEU A 469 29.12 -48.27 -66.33
CA LEU A 469 29.13 -49.72 -66.16
C LEU A 469 28.10 -50.48 -67.02
N LYS A 470 27.11 -49.79 -67.60
CA LYS A 470 26.09 -50.41 -68.48
C LYS A 470 26.47 -50.34 -69.97
N ASN A 471 27.49 -49.56 -70.33
CA ASN A 471 27.98 -49.38 -71.71
C ASN A 471 29.37 -50.01 -71.93
N ARG A 472 29.73 -51.01 -71.11
CA ARG A 472 30.95 -51.82 -71.27
C ARG A 472 30.60 -53.26 -71.58
#